data_AF-A0A9E3YHX4-F1
#
_entry.id   AF-A0A9E3YHX4-F1
#
_cell.length_a   1.000
_cell.length_b   1.000
_cell.length_c   1.000
_cell.angle_alpha   90.00
_cell.angle_beta   90.00
_cell.angle_gamma   90.00
#
_symmetry.space_group_name_H-M   'P 1'
#
loop_
_entity.id
_entity.type
_entity.pdbx_description
1 polymer ?
#
loop_
_entity_poly.entity_id
_entity_poly.type
_entity_poly.pdbx_seq_one_letter_code
_entity_poly.pdbx_strand_id
1 'polypeptide(L)'
;MLELERRGAAMLTGRGLAALRKAAGMTQGQLAAAAGIGRHAVSYWETKPVVDRNGWAVKRIAGIIGLPDYYPPNARARRSITPDPAPADLEAKLRNWHARRRIRCGAKTRKGTPCRCKSEPGKRRCKFHGGLSTGPKTPEGREAIAEAQRRRWARWRAAQDGGSP
;
A
#
# COMPACT_ATOMS: atom_id res chain seq x y z
N MET A 1 -29.83 22.92 19.15
CA MET A 1 -29.83 21.65 19.90
C MET A 1 -30.54 20.51 19.15
N LEU A 2 -30.63 20.56 17.80
CA LEU A 2 -31.35 19.57 16.97
C LEU A 2 -30.51 19.03 15.78
N GLU A 3 -29.19 19.22 15.80
CA GLU A 3 -28.33 18.82 14.66
C GLU A 3 -27.23 17.81 15.05
N LEU A 4 -27.02 17.56 16.35
CA LEU A 4 -25.92 16.73 16.88
C LEU A 4 -26.33 15.29 17.24
N GLU A 5 -27.62 14.99 17.38
CA GLU A 5 -28.11 13.61 17.63
C GLU A 5 -28.07 12.71 16.38
N ARG A 6 -27.89 13.28 15.18
CA ARG A 6 -27.76 12.49 13.93
C ARG A 6 -26.37 11.91 13.68
N ARG A 7 -25.38 12.19 14.55
CA ARG A 7 -23.98 11.78 14.37
C ARG A 7 -23.54 10.63 15.30
N GLY A 8 -24.49 9.94 15.95
CA GLY A 8 -24.23 8.75 16.76
C GLY A 8 -24.75 7.47 16.10
N ALA A 9 -23.89 6.47 15.98
CA ALA A 9 -24.13 5.18 15.34
C ALA A 9 -25.34 4.41 15.92
N ALA A 10 -26.54 4.62 15.37
CA ALA A 10 -27.62 3.65 15.53
C ALA A 10 -27.25 2.39 14.73
N MET A 11 -26.91 1.29 15.41
CA MET A 11 -26.61 0.02 14.75
C MET A 11 -27.78 -0.36 13.83
N LEU A 12 -27.50 -0.60 12.54
CA LEU A 12 -28.53 -1.04 11.60
C LEU A 12 -29.07 -2.40 12.06
N THR A 13 -30.33 -2.42 12.45
CA THR A 13 -31.03 -3.66 12.83
C THR A 13 -31.77 -4.25 11.63
N GLY A 14 -32.08 -5.55 11.67
CA GLY A 14 -32.85 -6.20 10.61
C GLY A 14 -34.26 -5.61 10.46
N ARG A 15 -34.90 -5.25 11.59
CA ARG A 15 -36.17 -4.52 11.58
C ARG A 15 -36.04 -3.13 10.93
N GLY A 16 -34.94 -2.43 11.18
CA GLY A 16 -34.61 -1.16 10.50
C GLY A 16 -34.42 -1.34 8.99
N LEU A 17 -33.74 -2.40 8.57
CA LEU A 17 -33.58 -2.75 7.15
C LEU A 17 -34.94 -3.04 6.47
N ALA A 18 -35.83 -3.77 7.16
CA ALA A 18 -37.18 -4.05 6.67
C ALA A 18 -38.03 -2.77 6.54
N ALA A 19 -37.90 -1.83 7.49
CA ALA A 19 -38.57 -0.55 7.43
C ALA A 19 -38.09 0.29 6.24
N LEU A 20 -36.78 0.33 5.99
CA LEU A 20 -36.20 1.05 4.84
C LEU A 20 -36.65 0.46 3.50
N ARG A 21 -36.70 -0.88 3.38
CA ARG A 21 -37.24 -1.53 2.17
C ARG A 21 -38.71 -1.15 1.95
N LYS A 22 -39.53 -1.18 3.01
CA LYS A 22 -40.96 -0.81 2.92
C LYS A 22 -41.14 0.67 2.56
N ALA A 23 -40.33 1.56 3.11
CA ALA A 23 -40.33 2.98 2.76
C ALA A 23 -39.95 3.21 1.29
N ALA A 24 -39.09 2.36 0.73
CA ALA A 24 -38.78 2.33 -0.70
C ALA A 24 -39.87 1.67 -1.58
N GLY A 25 -41.00 1.25 -1.00
CA GLY A 25 -42.13 0.67 -1.74
C GLY A 25 -41.88 -0.74 -2.27
N MET A 26 -40.85 -1.45 -1.79
CA MET A 26 -40.45 -2.74 -2.34
C MET A 26 -40.89 -3.92 -1.45
N THR A 27 -41.35 -5.00 -2.08
CA THR A 27 -41.42 -6.33 -1.45
C THR A 27 -40.02 -6.93 -1.29
N GLN A 28 -39.87 -7.96 -0.43
CA GLN A 28 -38.60 -8.69 -0.32
C GLN A 28 -38.16 -9.29 -1.66
N GLY A 29 -39.11 -9.78 -2.47
CA GLY A 29 -38.85 -10.35 -3.79
C GLY A 29 -38.37 -9.31 -4.80
N GLN A 30 -39.02 -8.14 -4.85
CA GLN A 30 -38.62 -7.04 -5.73
C GLN A 30 -37.22 -6.49 -5.37
N LEU A 31 -36.94 -6.31 -4.07
CA LEU A 31 -35.61 -5.90 -3.62
C LEU A 31 -34.55 -6.94 -3.99
N ALA A 32 -34.85 -8.23 -3.79
CA ALA A 32 -33.94 -9.31 -4.10
C ALA A 32 -33.63 -9.39 -5.61
N ALA A 33 -34.65 -9.26 -6.45
CA ALA A 33 -34.50 -9.22 -7.90
C ALA A 33 -33.67 -8.00 -8.35
N ALA A 34 -33.98 -6.80 -7.83
CA ALA A 34 -33.25 -5.58 -8.15
C ALA A 34 -31.78 -5.63 -7.71
N ALA A 35 -31.50 -6.25 -6.55
CA ALA A 35 -30.14 -6.38 -6.01
C ALA A 35 -29.35 -7.57 -6.58
N GLY A 36 -30.01 -8.47 -7.33
CA GLY A 36 -29.42 -9.69 -7.88
C GLY A 36 -29.04 -10.72 -6.80
N ILE A 37 -29.89 -10.87 -5.77
CA ILE A 37 -29.68 -11.80 -4.65
C ILE A 37 -30.92 -12.69 -4.45
N GLY A 38 -30.79 -13.78 -3.70
CA GLY A 38 -31.94 -14.62 -3.35
C GLY A 38 -32.88 -13.93 -2.35
N ARG A 39 -34.20 -14.11 -2.49
CA ARG A 39 -35.22 -13.54 -1.57
C ARG A 39 -34.96 -13.92 -0.11
N HIS A 40 -34.50 -15.16 0.14
CA HIS A 40 -34.16 -15.62 1.48
C HIS A 40 -32.98 -14.87 2.11
N ALA A 41 -32.07 -14.29 1.31
CA ALA A 41 -31.00 -13.44 1.83
C ALA A 41 -31.57 -12.14 2.41
N VAL A 42 -32.53 -11.51 1.73
CA VAL A 42 -33.23 -10.32 2.26
C VAL A 42 -33.93 -10.67 3.57
N SER A 43 -34.72 -11.75 3.58
CA SER A 43 -35.41 -12.22 4.79
C SER A 43 -34.43 -12.54 5.92
N TYR A 44 -33.29 -13.16 5.63
CA TYR A 44 -32.27 -13.51 6.62
C TYR A 44 -31.69 -12.26 7.29
N TRP A 45 -31.38 -11.21 6.52
CA TRP A 45 -30.83 -9.98 7.09
C TRP A 45 -31.89 -9.16 7.83
N GLU A 46 -33.15 -9.21 7.40
CA GLU A 46 -34.25 -8.53 8.11
C GLU A 46 -34.58 -9.14 9.48
N THR A 47 -34.21 -10.40 9.74
CA THR A 47 -34.42 -11.05 11.04
C THR A 47 -33.25 -10.88 12.00
N LYS A 48 -32.12 -10.31 11.57
CA LYS A 48 -30.95 -10.16 12.45
C LYS A 48 -31.15 -9.04 13.48
N PRO A 49 -30.73 -9.27 14.74
CA PRO A 49 -30.73 -8.23 15.76
C PRO A 49 -29.80 -7.07 15.35
N VAL A 50 -28.66 -7.41 14.72
CA VAL A 50 -27.68 -6.47 14.16
C VAL A 50 -27.30 -6.93 12.76
N VAL A 51 -27.35 -6.03 11.79
CA VAL A 51 -27.00 -6.31 10.39
C VAL A 51 -25.54 -5.94 10.15
N ASP A 52 -24.74 -6.91 9.69
CA ASP A 52 -23.39 -6.62 9.20
C ASP A 52 -23.45 -5.82 7.89
N ARG A 53 -23.11 -4.54 7.99
CA ARG A 53 -23.10 -3.59 6.87
C ARG A 53 -22.06 -3.95 5.80
N ASN A 54 -21.05 -4.76 6.15
CA ASN A 54 -20.05 -5.24 5.20
C ASN A 54 -20.45 -6.54 4.49
N GLY A 55 -21.56 -7.17 4.91
CA GLY A 55 -22.10 -8.37 4.31
C GLY A 55 -22.37 -8.17 2.81
N TRP A 56 -22.05 -9.19 2.01
CA TRP A 56 -22.14 -9.12 0.55
C TRP A 56 -23.54 -8.75 0.05
N ALA A 57 -24.59 -9.38 0.62
CA ALA A 57 -25.97 -9.07 0.26
C ALA A 57 -26.43 -7.70 0.79
N VAL A 58 -25.95 -7.28 1.96
CA VAL A 58 -26.30 -5.96 2.55
C VAL A 58 -25.75 -4.83 1.71
N LYS A 59 -24.54 -4.96 1.17
CA LYS A 59 -23.94 -4.03 0.20
C LYS A 59 -24.79 -3.86 -1.06
N ARG A 60 -25.32 -4.96 -1.59
CA ARG A 60 -26.19 -4.96 -2.77
C ARG A 60 -27.53 -4.29 -2.45
N ILE A 61 -28.15 -4.65 -1.33
CA ILE A 61 -29.38 -4.02 -0.84
C ILE A 61 -29.19 -2.50 -0.68
N ALA A 62 -28.07 -2.08 -0.09
CA ALA A 62 -27.77 -0.68 0.15
C ALA A 62 -27.66 0.16 -1.11
N GLY A 63 -27.19 -0.42 -2.22
CA GLY A 63 -27.16 0.24 -3.52
C GLY A 63 -28.55 0.45 -4.15
N ILE A 64 -29.56 -0.32 -3.73
CA ILE A 64 -30.94 -0.23 -4.26
C ILE A 64 -31.81 0.72 -3.44
N ILE A 65 -31.81 0.57 -2.11
CA ILE A 65 -32.73 1.32 -1.23
C ILE A 65 -32.04 2.47 -0.49
N GLY A 66 -30.75 2.72 -0.74
CA GLY A 66 -30.02 3.87 -0.19
C GLY A 66 -29.91 3.84 1.34
N LEU A 67 -29.20 2.85 1.90
CA LEU A 67 -29.02 2.77 3.37
C LEU A 67 -28.23 3.98 3.91
N PRO A 68 -28.62 4.56 5.07
CA PRO A 68 -27.87 5.63 5.72
C PRO A 68 -26.40 5.23 5.93
N ASP A 69 -25.48 6.14 5.67
CA ASP A 69 -24.02 5.99 5.79
C ASP A 69 -23.42 4.82 4.99
N TYR A 70 -24.09 4.30 3.95
CA TYR A 70 -23.51 3.25 3.10
C TYR A 70 -22.47 3.84 2.15
N TYR A 71 -21.21 3.50 2.39
CA TYR A 71 -20.10 3.89 1.54
C TYR A 71 -19.74 2.77 0.55
N PRO A 72 -19.70 3.03 -0.77
CA PRO A 72 -19.29 2.01 -1.72
C PRO A 72 -17.87 1.52 -1.41
N PRO A 73 -17.57 0.22 -1.57
CA PRO A 73 -16.30 -0.34 -1.11
C PRO A 73 -15.05 0.14 -1.87
N ASN A 74 -15.22 0.95 -2.92
CA ASN A 74 -14.10 1.32 -3.78
C ASN A 74 -13.13 2.23 -3.01
N ALA A 75 -11.90 1.75 -2.83
CA ALA A 75 -10.82 2.44 -2.13
C ALA A 75 -10.57 3.88 -2.64
N ARG A 76 -10.97 4.19 -3.89
CA ARG A 76 -10.92 5.54 -4.46
C ARG A 76 -11.78 6.54 -3.71
N ALA A 77 -12.93 6.12 -3.23
CA ALA A 77 -13.82 6.99 -2.50
C ALA A 77 -13.16 7.32 -1.13
N ARG A 78 -12.55 6.34 -0.42
CA ARG A 78 -11.93 6.59 0.90
C ARG A 78 -10.89 7.70 0.90
N ARG A 79 -10.27 7.98 -0.26
CA ARG A 79 -9.27 9.03 -0.44
C ARG A 79 -9.80 10.44 -0.14
N SER A 80 -11.12 10.66 -0.21
CA SER A 80 -11.76 11.93 0.14
C SER A 80 -12.37 11.96 1.56
N ILE A 81 -12.32 10.84 2.31
CA ILE A 81 -12.82 10.75 3.69
C ILE A 81 -11.67 10.67 4.70
N THR A 82 -10.62 9.92 4.37
CA THR A 82 -9.40 9.93 5.18
C THR A 82 -8.65 11.22 4.86
N PRO A 83 -8.28 12.04 5.86
CA PRO A 83 -7.35 13.13 5.64
C PRO A 83 -6.12 12.59 4.92
N ASP A 84 -5.58 13.36 3.97
CA ASP A 84 -4.26 13.05 3.43
C ASP A 84 -3.28 12.91 4.61
N PRO A 85 -2.37 11.91 4.57
CA PRO A 85 -1.39 11.76 5.64
C PRO A 85 -0.65 13.08 5.84
N ALA A 86 -0.40 13.46 7.08
CA ALA A 86 0.38 14.65 7.37
C ALA A 86 1.72 14.56 6.60
N PRO A 87 2.31 15.69 6.15
CA PRO A 87 3.54 15.66 5.37
C PRO A 87 4.67 14.83 6.02
N ALA A 88 4.78 14.87 7.35
CA ALA A 88 5.72 14.05 8.12
C ALA A 88 5.47 12.54 8.01
N ASP A 89 4.20 12.10 7.94
CA ASP A 89 3.83 10.70 7.77
C ASP A 89 4.15 10.21 6.36
N LEU A 90 3.95 11.05 5.34
CA LEU A 90 4.34 10.74 3.98
C LEU A 90 5.87 10.59 3.88
N GLU A 91 6.61 11.52 4.47
CA GLU A 91 8.06 11.48 4.48
C GLU A 91 8.59 10.23 5.21
N ALA A 92 8.00 9.88 6.36
CA ALA A 92 8.33 8.64 7.08
C ALA A 92 8.04 7.39 6.24
N LYS A 93 6.91 7.35 5.53
CA LYS A 93 6.56 6.26 4.61
C LYS A 93 7.56 6.15 3.46
N LEU A 94 7.95 7.28 2.86
CA LEU A 94 8.95 7.31 1.78
C LEU A 94 10.31 6.83 2.29
N ARG A 95 10.78 7.32 3.44
CA ARG A 95 12.02 6.85 4.08
C ARG A 95 12.00 5.35 4.31
N ASN A 96 10.90 4.82 4.85
CA ASN A 96 10.74 3.38 5.09
C ASN A 96 10.73 2.56 3.78
N TRP A 97 10.04 3.06 2.75
CA TRP A 97 10.06 2.43 1.42
C TRP A 97 11.47 2.39 0.84
N HIS A 98 12.20 3.51 0.87
CA HIS A 98 13.59 3.58 0.42
C HIS A 98 14.50 2.62 1.20
N ALA A 99 14.35 2.54 2.52
CA ALA A 99 15.14 1.64 3.37
C ALA A 99 14.91 0.15 3.08
N ARG A 100 13.71 -0.23 2.62
CA ARG A 100 13.34 -1.63 2.34
C ARG A 100 13.46 -2.01 0.86
N ARG A 101 13.52 -1.02 -0.04
CA ARG A 101 13.59 -1.25 -1.48
C ARG A 101 14.86 -2.03 -1.83
N ARG A 102 14.68 -3.09 -2.62
CA ARG A 102 15.78 -3.88 -3.20
C ARG A 102 15.74 -3.75 -4.72
N ILE A 103 16.88 -3.48 -5.33
CA ILE A 103 17.03 -3.33 -6.78
C ILE A 103 17.97 -4.41 -7.34
N ARG A 104 18.08 -4.52 -8.67
CA ARG A 104 19.09 -5.40 -9.30
C ARG A 104 20.49 -4.86 -9.01
N CYS A 105 21.40 -5.73 -8.57
CA CYS A 105 22.75 -5.34 -8.19
C CYS A 105 23.56 -4.74 -9.36
N GLY A 106 23.54 -5.37 -10.54
CA GLY A 106 24.20 -4.86 -11.75
C GLY A 106 25.72 -4.71 -11.68
N ALA A 107 26.40 -5.29 -10.69
CA ALA A 107 27.87 -5.29 -10.65
C ALA A 107 28.42 -6.25 -11.71
N LYS A 108 29.56 -5.94 -12.33
CA LYS A 108 30.21 -6.84 -13.29
C LYS A 108 30.66 -8.10 -12.58
N THR A 109 30.17 -9.26 -13.01
CA THR A 109 30.57 -10.56 -12.46
C THR A 109 31.89 -11.01 -13.08
N ARG A 110 32.49 -12.08 -12.53
CA ARG A 110 33.70 -12.71 -13.12
C ARG A 110 33.49 -13.17 -14.55
N LYS A 111 32.25 -13.52 -14.94
CA LYS A 111 31.87 -13.89 -16.32
C LYS A 111 31.67 -12.68 -17.24
N GLY A 112 31.93 -11.46 -16.78
CA GLY A 112 31.74 -10.23 -17.54
C GLY A 112 30.30 -9.72 -17.62
N THR A 113 29.30 -10.52 -17.26
CA THR A 113 27.87 -10.15 -17.30
C THR A 113 27.43 -9.40 -16.04
N PRO A 114 26.36 -8.57 -16.09
CA PRO A 114 25.86 -7.85 -14.91
C PRO A 114 25.18 -8.80 -13.90
N CYS A 115 25.45 -8.57 -12.62
CA CYS A 115 24.91 -9.36 -11.52
C CYS A 115 23.37 -9.22 -11.44
N ARG A 116 22.69 -10.37 -11.50
CA ARG A 116 21.22 -10.48 -11.45
C ARG A 116 20.65 -10.56 -10.04
N CYS A 117 21.48 -10.73 -9.00
CA CYS A 117 21.05 -10.79 -7.60
C CYS A 117 20.37 -9.48 -7.16
N LYS A 118 19.46 -9.57 -6.19
CA LYS A 118 18.88 -8.41 -5.52
C LYS A 118 19.90 -7.75 -4.59
N SER A 119 19.85 -6.43 -4.48
CA SER A 119 20.64 -5.67 -3.51
C SER A 119 20.19 -5.95 -2.08
N GLU A 120 21.06 -5.59 -1.13
CA GLU A 120 20.65 -5.48 0.26
C GLU A 120 19.61 -4.35 0.43
N PRO A 121 18.69 -4.43 1.41
CA PRO A 121 17.68 -3.40 1.67
C PRO A 121 18.29 -2.00 1.71
N GLY A 122 17.73 -1.07 0.94
CA GLY A 122 18.16 0.33 0.92
C GLY A 122 19.54 0.57 0.28
N LYS A 123 20.18 -0.48 -0.26
CA LYS A 123 21.49 -0.39 -0.88
C LYS A 123 21.44 -0.68 -2.38
N ARG A 124 22.52 -0.33 -3.09
CA ARG A 124 22.65 -0.52 -4.55
C ARG A 124 23.22 -1.88 -4.97
N ARG A 125 23.94 -2.57 -4.09
CA ARG A 125 24.64 -3.83 -4.41
C ARG A 125 24.19 -4.99 -3.51
N CYS A 126 24.38 -6.22 -3.97
CA CYS A 126 24.05 -7.44 -3.22
C CYS A 126 25.16 -7.84 -2.27
N LYS A 127 24.89 -8.79 -1.35
CA LYS A 127 25.90 -9.34 -0.43
C LYS A 127 27.25 -9.71 -1.07
N PHE A 128 27.25 -10.27 -2.29
CA PHE A 128 28.48 -10.70 -2.97
C PHE A 128 29.29 -9.57 -3.59
N HIS A 129 28.67 -8.40 -3.83
CA HIS A 129 29.31 -7.26 -4.48
C HIS A 129 29.35 -6.04 -3.56
N GLY A 130 29.59 -6.28 -2.26
CA GLY A 130 29.79 -5.23 -1.27
C GLY A 130 28.51 -4.67 -0.64
N GLY A 131 27.34 -5.25 -0.90
CA GLY A 131 26.09 -4.85 -0.25
C GLY A 131 26.10 -4.99 1.28
N LEU A 132 26.84 -5.95 1.82
CA LEU A 132 27.04 -6.09 3.26
C LEU A 132 28.20 -5.25 3.81
N SER A 133 29.02 -4.66 2.93
CA SER A 133 30.09 -3.77 3.38
C SER A 133 29.50 -2.51 4.02
N THR A 134 30.13 -2.08 5.11
CA THR A 134 29.82 -0.83 5.83
C THR A 134 30.80 0.30 5.49
N GLY A 135 31.85 0.01 4.71
CA GLY A 135 32.93 0.94 4.42
C GLY A 135 33.85 1.20 5.63
N PRO A 136 34.91 1.99 5.45
CA PRO A 136 35.79 2.41 6.54
C PRO A 136 35.05 3.34 7.51
N LYS A 137 35.06 3.00 8.79
CA LYS A 137 34.39 3.79 9.85
C LYS A 137 35.31 4.85 10.46
N THR A 138 36.62 4.66 10.40
CA THR A 138 37.60 5.58 10.99
C THR A 138 38.21 6.54 9.95
N PRO A 139 38.71 7.71 10.36
CA PRO A 139 39.43 8.63 9.49
C PRO A 139 40.63 7.99 8.79
N GLU A 140 41.44 7.24 9.52
CA GLU A 140 42.66 6.59 9.01
C GLU A 140 42.30 5.54 7.95
N GLY A 141 41.23 4.77 8.18
CA GLY A 141 40.74 3.80 7.20
C GLY A 141 40.20 4.45 5.93
N ARG A 142 39.61 5.65 6.03
CA ARG A 142 39.18 6.43 4.85
C ARG A 142 40.39 6.94 4.07
N GLU A 143 41.41 7.43 4.76
CA GLU A 143 42.64 7.92 4.15
C GLU A 143 43.41 6.79 3.45
N ALA A 144 43.54 5.62 4.08
CA ALA A 144 44.19 4.46 3.47
C ALA A 144 43.51 4.06 2.15
N ILE A 145 42.17 4.04 2.10
CA ILE A 145 41.43 3.75 0.86
C ILE A 145 41.61 4.87 -0.17
N ALA A 146 41.59 6.13 0.25
CA ALA A 146 41.80 7.26 -0.64
C ALA A 146 43.20 7.24 -1.27
N GLU A 147 44.23 6.92 -0.50
CA GLU A 147 45.58 6.76 -0.98
C GLU A 147 45.71 5.58 -1.96
N ALA A 148 45.13 4.42 -1.63
CA ALA A 148 45.11 3.27 -2.52
C ALA A 148 44.45 3.60 -3.88
N GLN A 149 43.35 4.37 -3.86
CA GLN A 149 42.72 4.90 -5.07
C GLN A 149 43.67 5.83 -5.85
N ARG A 150 44.30 6.81 -5.18
CA ARG A 150 45.27 7.73 -5.83
C ARG A 150 46.39 6.97 -6.53
N ARG A 151 46.99 5.98 -5.84
CA ARG A 151 48.05 5.13 -6.39
C ARG A 151 47.57 4.33 -7.61
N ARG A 152 46.37 3.74 -7.54
CA ARG A 152 45.76 3.01 -8.68
C ARG A 152 45.57 3.91 -9.90
N TRP A 153 45.04 5.11 -9.72
CA TRP A 153 44.80 6.06 -10.82
C TRP A 153 46.09 6.64 -11.40
N ALA A 154 47.12 6.87 -10.57
CA ALA A 154 48.44 7.26 -11.05
C ALA A 154 49.05 6.19 -11.97
N ARG A 155 49.00 4.92 -11.56
CA ARG A 155 49.44 3.78 -12.39
C ARG A 155 48.68 3.67 -13.70
N TRP A 156 47.36 3.83 -13.65
CA TRP A 156 46.53 3.80 -14.87
C TRP A 156 46.90 4.92 -15.84
N ARG A 157 47.07 6.16 -15.35
CA ARG A 157 47.48 7.30 -16.20
C ARG A 157 48.85 7.07 -16.85
N ALA A 158 49.85 6.68 -16.06
CA ALA A 158 51.18 6.39 -16.59
C ALA A 158 51.17 5.29 -17.68
N ALA A 159 50.30 4.28 -17.55
CA ALA A 159 50.15 3.23 -18.56
C ALA A 159 49.47 3.72 -19.85
N GLN A 160 48.61 4.76 -19.76
CA GLN A 160 47.99 5.38 -20.93
C GLN A 160 48.97 6.32 -21.66
N ASP A 161 49.80 7.05 -20.91
CA ASP A 161 50.77 7.99 -21.47
C ASP A 161 51.96 7.28 -22.17
N GLY A 162 52.25 6.02 -21.81
CA GLY A 162 53.26 5.18 -22.45
C GLY A 162 52.75 4.33 -23.63
N GLY A 163 51.49 4.49 -24.03
CA GLY A 163 50.83 3.68 -25.04
C GLY A 163 50.19 4.51 -26.16
N SER A 164 50.99 5.30 -26.86
CA SER A 164 50.65 5.83 -28.19
C SER A 164 51.92 5.95 -29.04
N PRO A 165 52.02 5.30 -30.20
CA PRO A 165 52.65 5.92 -31.36
C PRO A 165 51.89 7.19 -31.77
#